data_AF-A0A1S8N627-F1
#
_entry.id   AF-A0A1S8N627-F1
#
_cell.length_a   1.000
_cell.length_b   1.000
_cell.length_c   1.000
_cell.angle_alpha   90.00
_cell.angle_beta   90.00
_cell.angle_gamma   90.00
#
_symmetry.space_group_name_H-M   'P 1'
#
loop_
_entity.id
_entity.type
_entity.pdbx_description
1 polymer ?
#
loop_
_entity_poly.entity_id
_entity_poly.type
_entity_poly.pdbx_seq_one_letter_code
_entity_poly.pdbx_strand_id
1 'polypeptide(L)'
;MKKYVSIILSALLIGSTFCTPGIQANAATTNNTSNANLLNTYGKVFGKVGNILDASQISDPNAKSAIKKEYNSVTAENEMKPDAILGHSANVIPVAQAKALGYYIPDNYSESTVPRLNFTTVDNMLKFCFDNGLSMRGHTLLWHSQTPDWYFRSGYSNNGGYVTPDVMNKRMEFYIKTVMNHVFSSKYGSVIYAWDVANEYLHAAPAGSDKATGWQKIYGNLGTKPGFVKQAFQYAYDTLAYYKLTDKVKLFYNDYNEYMEVDNIINLINYINSDKKICAGIGMQSHLSTNFPSVAYYKSALQAFAKAGFEIQITELDVGCTSLSEQSKYYYDLMSAILSVKKSGANITALVFWGLSDDHSWRRNDKPYTRALLYSNYSTPKEAYNSVLKAYSDSAYGTGSSTTKDDTNTSGNTQTLNDGWYYIKNVNSQKYLQVANNVGKAAQNVELGTGSGVAGQKWYLTNVGNGYVTLKSALGNYMLDVYNGENKDGSNIRIYNAYSNDAQKFALKSSSTNGAYGITTMSSNQTKALDDYNFQTFDGANVCQWTYGGTSNQLWIFEAAK
;
A
#
# COMPACT_ATOMS: atom_id res chain seq x y z
N MET A 1 -19.20 -4.14 77.03
CA MET A 1 -17.78 -3.98 77.41
C MET A 1 -17.06 -3.29 76.25
N LYS A 2 -16.88 -1.96 76.33
CA LYS A 2 -15.58 -1.24 76.46
C LYS A 2 -14.71 -1.36 75.18
N LYS A 3 -14.36 -0.29 74.43
CA LYS A 3 -14.12 1.14 74.78
C LYS A 3 -14.45 2.11 73.61
N TYR A 4 -14.96 3.30 73.99
CA TYR A 4 -14.97 4.60 73.30
C TYR A 4 -13.52 5.20 73.26
N VAL A 5 -13.12 6.34 72.67
CA VAL A 5 -13.66 7.70 72.36
C VAL A 5 -12.65 8.32 71.34
N SER A 6 -12.99 9.23 70.40
CA SER A 6 -12.78 10.70 70.46
C SER A 6 -12.54 11.23 69.02
N ILE A 7 -12.85 12.44 68.53
CA ILE A 7 -13.52 13.66 69.02
C ILE A 7 -13.47 14.68 67.83
N ILE A 8 -14.57 15.42 67.55
CA ILE A 8 -14.60 16.86 67.14
C ILE A 8 -14.02 17.26 65.74
N LEU A 9 -14.49 18.23 64.91
CA LEU A 9 -15.40 19.38 64.97
C LEU A 9 -15.93 19.66 63.55
N SER A 10 -17.14 20.20 63.45
CA SER A 10 -17.69 20.85 62.26
C SER A 10 -17.08 22.24 62.05
N ALA A 11 -16.76 22.61 60.81
CA ALA A 11 -16.66 24.02 60.40
C ALA A 11 -17.21 24.18 58.97
N LEU A 12 -18.30 24.93 58.86
CA LEU A 12 -18.79 25.54 57.64
C LEU A 12 -17.67 26.36 56.98
N LEU A 13 -17.57 26.32 55.65
CA LEU A 13 -17.44 27.57 54.91
C LEU A 13 -18.11 27.46 53.53
N ILE A 14 -18.89 28.50 53.28
CA ILE A 14 -19.74 28.80 52.14
C ILE A 14 -18.93 28.75 50.83
N GLY A 15 -19.43 27.98 49.86
CA GLY A 15 -18.96 28.06 48.48
C GLY A 15 -19.38 29.38 47.86
N SER A 16 -18.45 30.34 47.79
CA SER A 16 -18.56 31.51 46.93
C SER A 16 -18.16 31.11 45.52
N THR A 17 -19.13 31.14 44.61
CA THR A 17 -18.94 31.10 43.16
C THR A 17 -18.05 32.24 42.71
N PHE A 18 -16.81 31.92 42.32
CA PHE A 18 -16.01 32.77 41.44
C PHE A 18 -16.08 32.18 40.02
N CYS A 19 -16.79 32.89 39.14
CA CYS A 19 -16.65 32.73 37.69
C CYS A 19 -15.21 33.07 37.29
N THR A 20 -14.45 32.06 36.88
CA THR A 20 -13.30 32.24 36.00
C THR A 20 -13.76 31.96 34.56
N PRO A 21 -13.37 32.77 33.56
CA PRO A 21 -13.62 32.42 32.17
C PRO A 21 -12.83 31.15 31.86
N GLY A 22 -13.53 30.08 31.51
CA GLY A 22 -12.92 28.89 30.97
C GLY A 22 -12.15 29.26 29.71
N ILE A 23 -10.83 29.19 29.76
CA ILE A 23 -10.03 29.04 28.55
C ILE A 23 -10.35 27.64 28.03
N GLN A 24 -11.29 27.57 27.08
CA GLN A 24 -11.37 26.43 26.17
C GLN A 24 -10.01 26.33 25.50
N ALA A 25 -9.24 25.31 25.86
CA ALA A 25 -8.15 24.84 25.03
C ALA A 25 -8.78 24.30 23.75
N ASN A 26 -8.98 25.19 22.77
CA ASN A 26 -9.16 24.82 21.38
C ASN A 26 -7.95 23.95 21.01
N ALA A 27 -8.18 22.65 20.82
CA ALA A 27 -7.21 21.79 20.18
C ALA A 27 -6.91 22.40 18.82
N ALA A 28 -5.73 23.00 18.70
CA ALA A 28 -5.26 23.56 17.46
C ALA A 28 -5.17 22.44 16.42
N THR A 29 -6.13 22.39 15.50
CA THR A 29 -5.98 21.69 14.22
C THR A 29 -4.97 22.44 13.40
N THR A 30 -3.68 22.20 13.65
CA THR A 30 -2.61 22.59 12.76
C THR A 30 -2.61 21.62 11.58
N ASN A 31 -3.11 22.07 10.42
CA ASN A 31 -2.82 21.45 9.14
C ASN A 31 -1.33 21.64 8.84
N ASN A 32 -0.51 20.78 9.43
CA ASN A 32 0.93 20.78 9.31
C ASN A 32 1.33 19.83 8.17
N THR A 33 1.73 20.39 7.03
CA THR A 33 2.51 19.67 6.01
C THR A 33 3.89 19.22 6.52
N SER A 34 4.23 19.49 7.79
CA SER A 34 5.47 19.07 8.47
C SER A 34 5.43 17.68 9.13
N ASN A 35 4.29 16.96 9.12
CA ASN A 35 4.09 15.69 9.85
C ASN A 35 3.77 14.46 8.96
N ALA A 36 4.11 14.50 7.68
CA ALA A 36 3.88 13.39 6.75
C ALA A 36 4.81 12.20 7.06
N ASN A 37 4.22 11.05 7.37
CA ASN A 37 4.88 9.78 7.59
C ASN A 37 3.96 8.63 7.14
N LEU A 38 4.43 7.38 7.13
CA LEU A 38 3.63 6.27 6.59
C LEU A 38 2.29 6.08 7.33
N LEU A 39 2.30 6.22 8.65
CA LEU A 39 1.10 6.08 9.49
C LEU A 39 0.05 7.17 9.22
N ASN A 40 0.46 8.44 9.19
CA ASN A 40 -0.44 9.58 9.03
C ASN A 40 -1.02 9.70 7.61
N THR A 41 -0.37 9.05 6.64
CA THR A 41 -0.77 9.02 5.24
C THR A 41 -1.52 7.72 4.92
N TYR A 42 -0.79 6.63 4.72
CA TYR A 42 -1.33 5.32 4.35
C TYR A 42 -2.22 4.72 5.44
N GLY A 43 -1.99 5.03 6.72
CA GLY A 43 -2.79 4.48 7.82
C GLY A 43 -4.26 4.87 7.75
N LYS A 44 -4.58 6.06 7.24
CA LYS A 44 -5.97 6.52 7.02
C LYS A 44 -6.64 5.84 5.82
N VAL A 45 -5.84 5.42 4.84
CA VAL A 45 -6.34 4.84 3.58
C VAL A 45 -6.60 3.35 3.72
N PHE A 46 -5.65 2.63 4.32
CA PHE A 46 -5.71 1.17 4.44
C PHE A 46 -6.22 0.72 5.81
N GLY A 47 -6.17 1.58 6.84
CA GLY A 47 -6.51 1.20 8.21
C GLY A 47 -5.33 0.55 8.93
N LYS A 48 -4.58 -0.32 8.24
CA LYS A 48 -3.35 -0.94 8.75
C LYS A 48 -2.16 -0.60 7.87
N VAL A 49 -1.14 0.00 8.48
CA VAL A 49 0.19 0.18 7.89
C VAL A 49 1.16 -0.48 8.83
N GLY A 50 1.81 -1.54 8.34
CA GLY A 50 2.56 -2.45 9.19
C GLY A 50 4.00 -2.64 8.79
N ASN A 51 4.74 -3.24 9.72
CA ASN A 51 6.08 -3.71 9.49
C ASN A 51 6.26 -5.09 10.16
N ILE A 52 7.41 -5.72 9.94
CA ILE A 52 7.68 -7.09 10.31
C ILE A 52 8.92 -7.11 11.18
N LEU A 53 8.76 -7.70 12.36
CA LEU A 53 9.75 -7.64 13.43
C LEU A 53 10.06 -9.04 13.94
N ASP A 54 11.34 -9.25 14.24
CA ASP A 54 11.81 -10.41 15.00
C ASP A 54 11.82 -10.12 16.52
N ALA A 55 12.07 -11.18 17.31
CA ALA A 55 12.12 -11.13 18.77
C ALA A 55 13.21 -10.20 19.32
N SER A 56 14.31 -9.97 18.58
CA SER A 56 15.38 -9.06 19.01
C SER A 56 14.96 -7.60 18.86
N GLN A 57 14.23 -7.28 17.79
CA GLN A 57 13.81 -5.92 17.45
C GLN A 57 12.74 -5.37 18.39
N ILE A 58 11.86 -6.23 18.94
CA ILE A 58 10.87 -5.77 19.94
C ILE A 58 11.50 -5.29 21.25
N SER A 59 12.76 -5.66 21.51
CA SER A 59 13.54 -5.22 22.67
C SER A 59 14.49 -4.05 22.37
N ASP A 60 14.70 -3.72 21.09
CA ASP A 60 15.58 -2.63 20.66
C ASP A 60 14.83 -1.27 20.73
N PRO A 61 15.31 -0.29 21.54
CA PRO A 61 14.70 1.03 21.63
C PRO A 61 14.61 1.79 20.30
N ASN A 62 15.59 1.60 19.40
CA ASN A 62 15.62 2.27 18.10
C ASN A 62 14.59 1.66 17.15
N ALA A 63 14.51 0.33 17.08
CA ALA A 63 13.47 -0.36 16.33
C ALA A 63 12.07 0.00 16.86
N LYS A 64 11.91 0.06 18.19
CA LYS A 64 10.68 0.49 18.85
C LYS A 64 10.29 1.94 18.51
N SER A 65 11.28 2.84 18.41
CA SER A 65 11.04 4.23 17.99
C SER A 65 10.58 4.29 16.52
N ALA A 66 11.27 3.55 15.64
CA ALA A 66 10.92 3.46 14.23
C ALA A 66 9.51 2.90 14.01
N ILE A 67 9.15 1.79 14.69
CA ILE A 67 7.83 1.18 14.53
C ILE A 67 6.71 2.13 14.95
N LYS A 68 6.84 2.79 16.11
CA LYS A 68 5.81 3.68 16.64
C LYS A 68 5.65 4.97 15.85
N LYS A 69 6.69 5.39 15.13
CA LYS A 69 6.66 6.57 14.28
C LYS A 69 5.87 6.29 13.00
N GLU A 70 6.13 5.16 12.36
CA GLU A 70 5.72 4.92 10.97
C GLU A 70 4.55 3.93 10.82
N TYR A 71 4.24 3.11 11.84
CA TYR A 71 3.36 1.95 11.68
C TYR A 71 2.37 1.79 12.84
N ASN A 72 1.23 1.14 12.57
CA ASN A 72 0.21 0.76 13.56
C ASN A 72 -0.09 -0.76 13.58
N SER A 73 0.68 -1.55 12.83
CA SER A 73 0.53 -2.99 12.72
C SER A 73 1.90 -3.67 12.73
N VAL A 74 1.98 -4.87 13.31
CA VAL A 74 3.16 -5.73 13.31
C VAL A 74 2.79 -7.12 12.79
N THR A 75 3.69 -7.76 12.07
CA THR A 75 3.70 -9.22 11.87
C THR A 75 4.98 -9.76 12.52
N ALA A 76 4.90 -10.91 13.19
CA ALA A 76 6.10 -11.59 13.65
C ALA A 76 6.83 -12.23 12.47
N GLU A 77 8.13 -11.99 12.33
CA GLU A 77 8.89 -12.52 11.19
C GLU A 77 8.97 -14.05 11.24
N ASN A 78 9.19 -14.62 12.44
CA ASN A 78 9.31 -16.07 12.60
C ASN A 78 8.62 -16.63 13.85
N GLU A 79 8.35 -15.79 14.84
CA GLU A 79 8.00 -16.19 16.21
C GLU A 79 6.65 -16.88 16.33
N MET A 80 5.82 -16.78 15.29
CA MET A 80 4.50 -17.40 15.19
C MET A 80 4.41 -18.50 14.10
N LYS A 81 5.53 -18.85 13.46
CA LYS A 81 5.60 -19.92 12.46
C LYS A 81 5.57 -21.32 13.11
N PRO A 82 5.25 -22.37 12.33
CA PRO A 82 5.13 -23.72 12.88
C PRO A 82 6.39 -24.24 13.57
N ASP A 83 7.60 -24.04 13.03
CA ASP A 83 8.86 -24.45 13.66
C ASP A 83 9.17 -23.74 14.98
N ALA A 84 8.84 -22.45 15.12
CA ALA A 84 9.00 -21.69 16.35
C ALA A 84 8.07 -22.22 17.46
N ILE A 85 6.83 -22.58 17.10
CA ILE A 85 5.82 -23.06 18.04
C ILE A 85 5.98 -24.55 18.34
N LEU A 86 6.21 -25.40 17.33
CA LEU A 86 6.39 -26.84 17.49
C LEU A 86 7.78 -27.20 18.03
N GLY A 87 8.78 -26.37 17.76
CA GLY A 87 10.19 -26.63 18.01
C GLY A 87 10.87 -27.37 16.86
N HIS A 88 12.16 -27.08 16.66
CA HIS A 88 12.99 -27.72 15.63
C HIS A 88 13.17 -29.23 15.87
N SER A 89 13.06 -29.68 17.12
CA SER A 89 13.12 -31.09 17.53
C SER A 89 11.82 -31.49 18.22
N ALA A 90 11.39 -32.73 18.00
CA ALA A 90 10.16 -33.24 18.59
C ALA A 90 10.21 -33.20 20.12
N ASN A 91 9.21 -32.55 20.70
CA ASN A 91 8.91 -32.57 22.12
C ASN A 91 7.42 -32.88 22.27
N VAL A 92 7.11 -34.05 22.81
CA VAL A 92 5.73 -34.54 22.89
C VAL A 92 5.32 -34.78 24.33
N ILE A 93 4.04 -34.55 24.62
CA ILE A 93 3.44 -34.75 25.94
C ILE A 93 2.22 -35.67 25.82
N PRO A 94 1.90 -36.45 26.86
CA PRO A 94 0.66 -37.23 26.89
C PRO A 94 -0.58 -36.35 26.71
N VAL A 95 -1.59 -36.84 26.01
CA VAL A 95 -2.87 -36.13 25.79
C VAL A 95 -3.48 -35.65 27.12
N ALA A 96 -3.39 -36.44 28.19
CA ALA A 96 -3.87 -36.04 29.51
C ALA A 96 -3.16 -34.79 30.06
N GLN A 97 -1.84 -34.70 29.86
CA GLN A 97 -1.07 -33.52 30.26
C GLN A 97 -1.41 -32.31 29.38
N ALA A 98 -1.58 -32.51 28.07
CA ALA A 98 -1.99 -31.45 27.15
C ALA A 98 -3.35 -30.84 27.54
N LYS A 99 -4.33 -31.68 27.89
CA LYS A 99 -5.62 -31.22 28.43
C LYS A 99 -5.45 -30.41 29.73
N ALA A 100 -4.57 -30.85 30.63
CA ALA A 100 -4.28 -30.11 31.86
C ALA A 100 -3.61 -28.75 31.61
N LEU A 101 -2.90 -28.59 30.49
CA LEU A 101 -2.35 -27.32 30.01
C LEU A 101 -3.37 -26.48 29.22
N GLY A 102 -4.61 -26.94 29.08
CA GLY A 102 -5.67 -26.23 28.35
C GLY A 102 -5.60 -26.38 26.82
N TYR A 103 -4.82 -27.33 26.29
CA TYR A 103 -4.75 -27.55 24.85
C TYR A 103 -6.07 -28.11 24.31
N TYR A 104 -6.40 -27.73 23.08
CA TYR A 104 -7.53 -28.32 22.36
C TYR A 104 -7.13 -29.72 21.89
N ILE A 105 -7.95 -30.73 22.19
CA ILE A 105 -7.76 -32.09 21.67
C ILE A 105 -8.98 -32.41 20.79
N PRO A 106 -8.78 -32.70 19.49
CA PRO A 106 -9.86 -33.10 18.60
C PRO A 106 -10.66 -34.29 19.12
N ASP A 107 -11.95 -34.33 18.78
CA ASP A 107 -12.74 -35.54 18.98
C ASP A 107 -12.16 -36.71 18.18
N ASN A 108 -12.21 -37.91 18.79
CA ASN A 108 -11.65 -39.14 18.23
C ASN A 108 -10.14 -39.05 17.89
N TYR A 109 -9.37 -38.28 18.67
CA TYR A 109 -7.91 -38.23 18.54
C TYR A 109 -7.28 -39.58 18.88
N SER A 110 -6.60 -40.21 17.90
CA SER A 110 -6.12 -41.59 18.00
C SER A 110 -4.74 -41.76 18.64
N GLU A 111 -3.94 -40.70 18.70
CA GLU A 111 -2.58 -40.77 19.24
C GLU A 111 -2.56 -40.50 20.75
N SER A 112 -1.67 -41.18 21.49
CA SER A 112 -1.56 -41.03 22.95
C SER A 112 -0.81 -39.77 23.38
N THR A 113 -0.13 -39.09 22.44
CA THR A 113 0.66 -37.89 22.66
C THR A 113 0.36 -36.81 21.62
N VAL A 114 0.67 -35.57 21.97
CA VAL A 114 0.65 -34.40 21.08
C VAL A 114 1.94 -33.61 21.23
N PRO A 115 2.31 -32.74 20.26
CA PRO A 115 3.40 -31.81 20.44
C PRO A 115 3.19 -30.89 21.65
N ARG A 116 4.25 -30.65 22.42
CA ARG A 116 4.30 -29.56 23.39
C ARG A 116 4.63 -28.27 22.66
N LEU A 117 3.70 -27.32 22.66
CA LEU A 117 3.85 -26.06 21.94
C LEU A 117 4.58 -25.02 22.79
N ASN A 118 5.47 -24.24 22.17
CA ASN A 118 6.20 -23.13 22.78
C ASN A 118 5.55 -21.79 22.39
N PHE A 119 4.96 -21.11 23.37
CA PHE A 119 4.30 -19.82 23.15
C PHE A 119 5.12 -18.63 23.66
N THR A 120 6.35 -18.84 24.17
CA THR A 120 7.14 -17.78 24.81
C THR A 120 7.34 -16.58 23.89
N THR A 121 7.75 -16.82 22.65
CA THR A 121 7.99 -15.76 21.65
C THR A 121 6.67 -15.15 21.18
N VAL A 122 5.63 -15.96 21.00
CA VAL A 122 4.27 -15.50 20.66
C VAL A 122 3.74 -14.52 21.71
N ASP A 123 3.86 -14.87 22.99
CA ASP A 123 3.41 -14.05 24.12
C ASP A 123 4.18 -12.73 24.20
N ASN A 124 5.50 -12.76 23.95
CA ASN A 124 6.33 -11.57 23.91
C ASN A 124 5.90 -10.61 22.79
N MET A 125 5.62 -11.14 21.58
CA MET A 125 5.15 -10.34 20.44
C MET A 125 3.77 -9.74 20.70
N LEU A 126 2.83 -10.53 21.21
CA LEU A 126 1.48 -10.06 21.55
C LEU A 126 1.53 -8.98 22.63
N LYS A 127 2.31 -9.20 23.69
CA LYS A 127 2.50 -8.23 24.77
C LYS A 127 3.14 -6.95 24.26
N PHE A 128 4.17 -7.04 23.43
CA PHE A 128 4.80 -5.88 22.82
C PHE A 128 3.79 -5.05 22.02
N CYS A 129 2.97 -5.70 21.18
CA CYS A 129 1.96 -5.00 20.40
C CYS A 129 0.93 -4.33 21.31
N PHE A 130 0.44 -5.06 22.32
CA PHE A 130 -0.56 -4.58 23.26
C PHE A 130 -0.08 -3.35 24.04
N ASP A 131 1.12 -3.43 24.63
CA ASP A 131 1.69 -2.36 25.44
C ASP A 131 1.99 -1.09 24.64
N ASN A 132 2.08 -1.19 23.31
CA ASN A 132 2.40 -0.06 22.43
C ASN A 132 1.23 0.36 21.53
N GLY A 133 0.03 -0.17 21.73
CA GLY A 133 -1.15 0.18 20.92
C GLY A 133 -1.05 -0.24 19.45
N LEU A 134 -0.26 -1.26 19.15
CA LEU A 134 -0.09 -1.82 17.82
C LEU A 134 -1.06 -2.98 17.62
N SER A 135 -1.61 -3.10 16.42
CA SER A 135 -2.31 -4.30 15.98
C SER A 135 -1.33 -5.35 15.48
N MET A 136 -1.77 -6.60 15.35
CA MET A 136 -0.93 -7.70 14.89
C MET A 136 -1.62 -8.57 13.84
N ARG A 137 -0.87 -8.97 12.82
CA ARG A 137 -1.24 -10.08 11.93
C ARG A 137 -0.59 -11.35 12.47
N GLY A 138 -1.38 -12.40 12.66
CA GLY A 138 -0.87 -13.73 12.97
C GLY A 138 -0.35 -14.40 11.70
N HIS A 139 0.89 -14.88 11.73
CA HIS A 139 1.58 -15.48 10.58
C HIS A 139 2.50 -16.61 11.06
N THR A 140 2.28 -17.88 10.70
CA THR A 140 1.19 -18.46 9.89
C THR A 140 0.87 -19.85 10.42
N LEU A 141 -0.35 -20.33 10.18
CA LEU A 141 -0.87 -21.57 10.79
C LEU A 141 -0.60 -22.84 9.96
N LEU A 142 -0.52 -22.72 8.64
CA LEU A 142 -0.26 -23.82 7.73
C LEU A 142 0.71 -23.34 6.66
N TRP A 143 1.91 -23.92 6.65
CA TRP A 143 2.90 -23.60 5.63
C TRP A 143 3.74 -24.83 5.30
N HIS A 144 4.15 -24.94 4.04
CA HIS A 144 5.03 -26.00 3.59
C HIS A 144 6.47 -25.76 4.07
N SER A 145 6.92 -24.51 4.06
CA SER A 145 8.20 -24.12 4.64
C SER A 145 8.09 -24.00 6.17
N GLN A 146 9.24 -24.07 6.84
CA GLN A 146 9.36 -23.85 8.30
C GLN A 146 8.34 -24.63 9.14
N THR A 147 7.97 -25.84 8.69
CA THR A 147 7.22 -26.82 9.47
C THR A 147 8.10 -28.05 9.62
N PRO A 148 8.45 -28.45 10.85
CA PRO A 148 9.47 -29.47 11.04
C PRO A 148 8.98 -30.85 10.57
N ASP A 149 9.83 -31.58 9.82
CA ASP A 149 9.44 -32.84 9.15
C ASP A 149 8.94 -33.92 10.14
N TRP A 150 9.44 -33.90 11.38
CA TRP A 150 9.00 -34.81 12.45
C TRP A 150 7.49 -34.68 12.73
N TYR A 151 6.89 -33.52 12.51
CA TYR A 151 5.46 -33.28 12.75
C TYR A 151 4.55 -34.07 11.81
N PHE A 152 5.05 -34.49 10.65
CA PHE A 152 4.31 -35.26 9.65
C PHE A 152 4.50 -36.76 9.76
N ARG A 153 5.35 -37.21 10.70
CA ARG A 153 5.79 -38.60 10.77
C ARG A 153 5.21 -39.34 11.96
N SER A 154 5.07 -40.64 11.79
CA SER A 154 4.63 -41.56 12.84
C SER A 154 5.56 -41.46 14.04
N GLY A 155 4.96 -41.40 15.24
CA GLY A 155 5.69 -41.24 16.50
C GLY A 155 6.41 -39.89 16.66
N TYR A 156 6.10 -38.89 15.84
CA TYR A 156 6.77 -37.58 15.84
C TYR A 156 8.29 -37.69 15.69
N SER A 157 8.75 -38.60 14.82
CA SER A 157 10.16 -38.93 14.64
C SER A 157 10.56 -38.84 13.18
N ASN A 158 11.74 -38.25 12.90
CA ASN A 158 12.30 -38.20 11.54
C ASN A 158 12.54 -39.60 10.93
N ASN A 159 12.65 -40.64 11.77
CA ASN A 159 12.79 -42.03 11.34
C ASN A 159 11.44 -42.71 11.05
N GLY A 160 10.32 -42.11 11.46
CA GLY A 160 8.98 -42.64 11.20
C GLY A 160 8.55 -42.43 9.75
N GLY A 161 7.67 -43.29 9.23
CA GLY A 161 6.97 -43.04 7.97
C GLY A 161 6.02 -41.85 8.06
N TYR A 162 5.64 -41.25 6.93
CA TYR A 162 4.60 -40.23 6.88
C TYR A 162 3.26 -40.79 7.35
N VAL A 163 2.51 -40.00 8.12
CA VAL A 163 1.20 -40.41 8.65
C VAL A 163 0.12 -40.37 7.57
N THR A 164 -1.03 -40.96 7.85
CA THR A 164 -2.18 -40.89 6.95
C THR A 164 -2.83 -39.50 6.95
N PRO A 165 -3.59 -39.14 5.90
CA PRO A 165 -4.38 -37.90 5.87
C PRO A 165 -5.28 -37.72 7.11
N ASP A 166 -5.88 -38.79 7.63
CA ASP A 166 -6.76 -38.70 8.81
C ASP A 166 -6.01 -38.30 10.08
N VAL A 167 -4.83 -38.90 10.32
CA VAL A 167 -3.97 -38.52 11.45
C VAL A 167 -3.50 -37.08 11.28
N MET A 168 -3.08 -36.69 10.08
CA MET A 168 -2.60 -35.34 9.82
C MET A 168 -3.72 -34.29 9.95
N ASN A 169 -4.95 -34.60 9.52
CA ASN A 169 -6.11 -33.73 9.72
C ASN A 169 -6.35 -33.46 11.21
N LYS A 170 -6.19 -34.48 12.06
CA LYS A 170 -6.34 -34.35 13.52
C LYS A 170 -5.17 -33.59 14.15
N ARG A 171 -3.94 -33.81 13.72
CA ARG A 171 -2.78 -33.02 14.17
C ARG A 171 -2.93 -31.54 13.79
N MET A 172 -3.40 -31.25 12.58
CA MET A 172 -3.64 -29.90 12.09
C MET A 172 -4.78 -29.21 12.86
N GLU A 173 -5.88 -29.92 13.14
CA GLU A 173 -6.97 -29.42 13.99
C GLU A 173 -6.47 -29.10 15.40
N PHE A 174 -5.70 -30.00 16.01
CA PHE A 174 -5.02 -29.79 17.30
C PHE A 174 -4.18 -28.52 17.29
N TYR A 175 -3.29 -28.38 16.30
CA TYR A 175 -2.34 -27.28 16.22
C TYR A 175 -3.05 -25.93 16.05
N ILE A 176 -3.90 -25.80 15.03
CA ILE A 176 -4.58 -24.54 14.71
C ILE A 176 -5.43 -24.07 15.89
N LYS A 177 -6.28 -24.95 16.43
CA LYS A 177 -7.18 -24.58 17.54
C LYS A 177 -6.41 -24.31 18.82
N THR A 178 -5.35 -25.05 19.12
CA THR A 178 -4.54 -24.79 20.33
C THR A 178 -3.79 -23.46 20.24
N VAL A 179 -3.18 -23.15 19.10
CA VAL A 179 -2.49 -21.87 18.87
C VAL A 179 -3.47 -20.70 19.00
N MET A 180 -4.59 -20.75 18.28
CA MET A 180 -5.57 -19.67 18.31
C MET A 180 -6.26 -19.55 19.68
N ASN A 181 -6.56 -20.65 20.37
CA ASN A 181 -7.09 -20.62 21.73
C ASN A 181 -6.09 -19.99 22.72
N HIS A 182 -4.81 -20.33 22.62
CA HIS A 182 -3.76 -19.71 23.45
C HIS A 182 -3.75 -18.18 23.25
N VAL A 183 -3.75 -17.74 21.99
CA VAL A 183 -3.76 -16.31 21.64
C VAL A 183 -5.01 -15.60 22.14
N PHE A 184 -6.22 -16.12 21.88
CA PHE A 184 -7.46 -15.43 22.19
C PHE A 184 -7.96 -15.60 23.64
N SER A 185 -7.42 -16.55 24.39
CA SER A 185 -7.60 -16.62 25.85
C SER A 185 -6.67 -15.65 26.60
N SER A 186 -5.57 -15.21 25.97
CA SER A 186 -4.69 -14.20 26.53
C SER A 186 -5.32 -12.81 26.49
N LYS A 187 -5.07 -12.01 27.53
CA LYS A 187 -5.49 -10.59 27.56
C LYS A 187 -4.87 -9.77 26.42
N TYR A 188 -3.74 -10.22 25.88
CA TYR A 188 -3.05 -9.57 24.76
C TYR A 188 -3.65 -9.95 23.39
N GLY A 189 -4.48 -11.00 23.30
CA GLY A 189 -5.00 -11.51 22.03
C GLY A 189 -5.86 -10.52 21.23
N SER A 190 -6.36 -9.47 21.89
CA SER A 190 -7.15 -8.39 21.26
C SER A 190 -6.40 -7.59 20.19
N VAL A 191 -5.06 -7.68 20.14
CA VAL A 191 -4.26 -7.01 19.10
C VAL A 191 -4.39 -7.68 17.73
N ILE A 192 -4.75 -8.96 17.69
CA ILE A 192 -4.83 -9.72 16.44
C ILE A 192 -6.05 -9.27 15.62
N TYR A 193 -5.82 -8.83 14.39
CA TYR A 193 -6.90 -8.44 13.46
C TYR A 193 -6.99 -9.34 12.21
N ALA A 194 -5.93 -10.08 11.92
CA ALA A 194 -5.88 -10.98 10.78
C ALA A 194 -5.01 -12.22 11.09
N TRP A 195 -5.31 -13.32 10.42
CA TRP A 195 -4.48 -14.53 10.40
C TRP A 195 -4.21 -14.97 8.97
N ASP A 196 -2.94 -15.18 8.64
CA ASP A 196 -2.55 -16.01 7.51
C ASP A 196 -2.78 -17.47 7.93
N VAL A 197 -3.87 -18.06 7.44
CA VAL A 197 -4.22 -19.44 7.80
C VAL A 197 -3.38 -20.42 7.01
N ALA A 198 -3.24 -20.18 5.70
CA ALA A 198 -2.37 -20.95 4.84
C ALA A 198 -1.45 -20.00 4.07
N ASN A 199 -0.16 -20.33 4.05
CA ASN A 199 0.86 -19.59 3.34
C ASN A 199 1.41 -20.43 2.18
N GLU A 200 1.56 -19.83 1.01
CA GLU A 200 2.31 -20.35 -0.14
C GLU A 200 1.96 -21.80 -0.53
N TYR A 201 0.68 -22.14 -0.50
CA TYR A 201 0.26 -23.49 -0.86
C TYR A 201 0.44 -23.74 -2.36
N LEU A 202 0.13 -22.77 -3.21
CA LEU A 202 0.28 -22.89 -4.67
C LEU A 202 1.75 -22.89 -5.12
N HIS A 203 2.62 -22.28 -4.33
CA HIS A 203 4.07 -22.26 -4.57
C HIS A 203 4.85 -23.37 -3.87
N ALA A 204 4.17 -24.26 -3.13
CA ALA A 204 4.81 -25.41 -2.53
C ALA A 204 5.32 -26.37 -3.61
N ALA A 205 6.47 -27.00 -3.35
CA ALA A 205 7.06 -27.98 -4.28
C ALA A 205 6.08 -29.13 -4.57
N PRO A 206 5.96 -29.59 -5.83
CA PRO A 206 4.98 -30.60 -6.20
C PRO A 206 5.25 -31.94 -5.51
N ALA A 207 4.18 -32.69 -5.23
CA ALA A 207 4.24 -34.05 -4.75
C ALA A 207 5.09 -34.94 -5.68
N GLY A 208 5.92 -35.79 -5.07
CA GLY A 208 6.88 -36.64 -5.78
C GLY A 208 8.21 -35.95 -6.13
N SER A 209 8.35 -34.64 -5.92
CA SER A 209 9.66 -33.97 -6.05
C SER A 209 10.55 -34.19 -4.82
N ASP A 210 11.87 -34.10 -5.00
CA ASP A 210 12.84 -34.18 -3.91
C ASP A 210 12.66 -33.05 -2.86
N LYS A 211 11.98 -31.97 -3.24
CA LYS A 211 11.65 -30.83 -2.37
C LYS A 211 10.27 -30.93 -1.73
N ALA A 212 9.50 -31.99 -2.00
CA ALA A 212 8.18 -32.17 -1.43
C ALA A 212 8.24 -32.21 0.11
N THR A 213 7.38 -31.44 0.76
CA THR A 213 7.28 -31.38 2.22
C THR A 213 6.30 -32.42 2.73
N GLY A 214 6.16 -32.55 4.05
CA GLY A 214 5.22 -33.50 4.64
C GLY A 214 3.78 -33.32 4.17
N TRP A 215 3.34 -32.09 3.89
CA TRP A 215 2.01 -31.83 3.32
C TRP A 215 1.83 -32.52 1.95
N GLN A 216 2.76 -32.33 1.01
CA GLN A 216 2.65 -32.95 -0.31
C GLN A 216 2.87 -34.46 -0.28
N LYS A 217 3.67 -34.97 0.67
CA LYS A 217 3.88 -36.42 0.83
C LYS A 217 2.66 -37.14 1.41
N ILE A 218 1.84 -36.45 2.20
CA ILE A 218 0.63 -37.01 2.80
C ILE A 218 -0.59 -36.82 1.90
N TYR A 219 -0.77 -35.61 1.34
CA TYR A 219 -2.00 -35.23 0.63
C TYR A 219 -1.87 -35.23 -0.90
N GLY A 220 -0.65 -35.30 -1.44
CA GLY A 220 -0.40 -35.21 -2.88
C GLY A 220 -0.62 -33.80 -3.46
N ASN A 221 -0.68 -33.72 -4.80
CA ASN A 221 -1.00 -32.49 -5.52
C ASN A 221 -2.50 -32.36 -5.71
N LEU A 222 -3.12 -31.37 -5.05
CA LEU A 222 -4.57 -31.16 -5.08
C LEU A 222 -5.00 -29.93 -5.91
N GLY A 223 -4.06 -29.28 -6.60
CA GLY A 223 -4.31 -28.08 -7.39
C GLY A 223 -5.03 -27.02 -6.56
N THR A 224 -6.07 -26.41 -7.11
CA THR A 224 -6.86 -25.34 -6.46
C THR A 224 -8.00 -25.84 -5.57
N LYS A 225 -8.11 -27.16 -5.33
CA LYS A 225 -9.14 -27.75 -4.44
C LYS A 225 -8.58 -28.62 -3.29
N PRO A 226 -7.61 -28.14 -2.50
CA PRO A 226 -7.05 -28.87 -1.37
C PRO A 226 -8.02 -28.98 -0.18
N GLY A 227 -8.58 -30.17 0.06
CA GLY A 227 -9.45 -30.44 1.21
C GLY A 227 -8.84 -30.04 2.56
N PHE A 228 -7.56 -30.34 2.78
CA PHE A 228 -6.88 -30.04 4.05
C PHE A 228 -6.71 -28.53 4.29
N VAL A 229 -6.46 -27.73 3.25
CA VAL A 229 -6.39 -26.26 3.39
C VAL A 229 -7.78 -25.70 3.73
N LYS A 230 -8.84 -26.16 3.06
CA LYS A 230 -10.22 -25.76 3.41
C LYS A 230 -10.56 -26.10 4.86
N GLN A 231 -10.13 -27.28 5.35
CA GLN A 231 -10.29 -27.65 6.75
C GLN A 231 -9.50 -26.74 7.71
N ALA A 232 -8.27 -26.34 7.36
CA ALA A 232 -7.50 -25.39 8.17
C ALA A 232 -8.26 -24.05 8.37
N PHE A 233 -8.87 -23.51 7.30
CA PHE A 233 -9.73 -22.33 7.40
C PHE A 233 -10.98 -22.58 8.25
N GLN A 234 -11.59 -23.76 8.14
CA GLN A 234 -12.74 -24.11 8.97
C GLN A 234 -12.37 -24.13 10.47
N TYR A 235 -11.24 -24.75 10.82
CA TYR A 235 -10.77 -24.80 12.21
C TYR A 235 -10.45 -23.42 12.79
N ALA A 236 -9.82 -22.57 11.98
CA ALA A 236 -9.56 -21.19 12.36
C ALA A 236 -10.86 -20.39 12.53
N TYR A 237 -11.81 -20.54 11.60
CA TYR A 237 -13.10 -19.87 11.65
C TYR A 237 -13.93 -20.32 12.87
N ASP A 238 -13.97 -21.61 13.17
CA ASP A 238 -14.68 -22.17 14.33
C ASP A 238 -14.11 -21.60 15.64
N THR A 239 -12.79 -21.43 15.70
CA THR A 239 -12.14 -20.80 16.85
C THR A 239 -12.56 -19.34 16.98
N LEU A 240 -12.56 -18.57 15.90
CA LEU A 240 -13.07 -17.19 15.92
C LEU A 240 -14.55 -17.14 16.33
N ALA A 241 -15.37 -18.07 15.85
CA ALA A 241 -16.78 -18.14 16.21
C ALA A 241 -16.99 -18.43 17.70
N TYR A 242 -16.20 -19.36 18.26
CA TYR A 242 -16.21 -19.68 19.69
C TYR A 242 -15.91 -18.44 20.55
N TYR A 243 -14.92 -17.64 20.17
CA TYR A 243 -14.57 -16.39 20.87
C TYR A 243 -15.42 -15.17 20.45
N LYS A 244 -16.40 -15.33 19.56
CA LYS A 244 -17.25 -14.25 19.00
C LYS A 244 -16.42 -13.14 18.35
N LEU A 245 -15.45 -13.53 17.52
CA LEU A 245 -14.49 -12.67 16.84
C LEU A 245 -14.63 -12.67 15.31
N THR A 246 -15.63 -13.35 14.73
CA THR A 246 -15.80 -13.47 13.27
C THR A 246 -16.04 -12.14 12.55
N ASP A 247 -16.51 -11.13 13.27
CA ASP A 247 -16.67 -9.75 12.80
C ASP A 247 -15.38 -8.90 12.94
N LYS A 248 -14.50 -9.27 13.88
CA LYS A 248 -13.30 -8.51 14.28
C LYS A 248 -11.99 -9.01 13.68
N VAL A 249 -11.86 -10.32 13.47
CA VAL A 249 -10.64 -10.97 12.96
C VAL A 249 -10.95 -11.61 11.60
N LYS A 250 -10.05 -11.40 10.64
CA LYS A 250 -10.20 -11.91 9.27
C LYS A 250 -9.16 -13.00 8.97
N LEU A 251 -9.56 -14.00 8.19
CA LEU A 251 -8.70 -15.12 7.80
C LEU A 251 -8.28 -14.95 6.34
N PHE A 252 -6.99 -15.11 6.06
CA PHE A 252 -6.40 -14.90 4.75
C PHE A 252 -5.66 -16.13 4.25
N TYR A 253 -5.71 -16.31 2.93
CA TYR A 253 -4.70 -17.05 2.20
C TYR A 253 -3.58 -16.09 1.84
N ASN A 254 -2.31 -16.41 2.11
CA ASN A 254 -1.16 -15.53 1.83
C ASN A 254 -0.19 -16.22 0.87
N ASP A 255 0.34 -15.50 -0.13
CA ASP A 255 1.23 -16.08 -1.14
C ASP A 255 2.12 -15.02 -1.83
N TYR A 256 3.27 -15.45 -2.38
CA TYR A 256 4.12 -14.65 -3.26
C TYR A 256 3.88 -14.98 -4.73
N ASN A 257 4.47 -14.18 -5.63
CA ASN A 257 4.24 -14.26 -7.09
C ASN A 257 2.75 -14.35 -7.44
N GLU A 258 1.91 -13.77 -6.59
CA GLU A 258 0.47 -13.84 -6.59
C GLU A 258 -0.12 -13.24 -7.87
N TYR A 259 0.61 -12.31 -8.48
CA TYR A 259 0.31 -11.71 -9.77
C TYR A 259 0.53 -12.65 -10.96
N MET A 260 1.22 -13.79 -10.77
CA MET A 260 1.37 -14.87 -11.75
C MET A 260 0.32 -15.98 -11.57
N GLU A 261 -0.31 -16.07 -10.40
CA GLU A 261 -1.21 -17.16 -10.00
C GLU A 261 -2.66 -16.68 -9.78
N VAL A 262 -3.05 -15.56 -10.37
CA VAL A 262 -4.33 -14.87 -10.13
C VAL A 262 -5.54 -15.81 -10.21
N ASP A 263 -5.68 -16.56 -11.31
CA ASP A 263 -6.84 -17.45 -11.50
C ASP A 263 -6.80 -18.63 -10.52
N ASN A 264 -5.62 -19.16 -10.22
CA ASN A 264 -5.46 -20.27 -9.29
C ASN A 264 -5.78 -19.85 -7.85
N ILE A 265 -5.36 -18.66 -7.44
CA ILE A 265 -5.68 -18.06 -6.14
C ILE A 265 -7.17 -17.80 -6.02
N ILE A 266 -7.81 -17.23 -7.06
CA ILE A 266 -9.27 -17.03 -7.08
C ILE A 266 -10.01 -18.35 -6.94
N ASN A 267 -9.61 -19.37 -7.71
CA ASN A 267 -10.22 -20.71 -7.64
C ASN A 267 -10.04 -21.34 -6.26
N LEU A 268 -8.86 -21.20 -5.64
CA LEU A 268 -8.58 -21.71 -4.30
C LEU A 268 -9.42 -21.03 -3.23
N ILE A 269 -9.47 -19.69 -3.20
CA ILE A 269 -10.26 -18.95 -2.21
C ILE A 269 -11.75 -19.23 -2.40
N ASN A 270 -12.25 -19.31 -3.63
CA ASN A 270 -13.62 -19.70 -3.92
C ASN A 270 -13.92 -21.13 -3.45
N TYR A 271 -12.98 -22.06 -3.62
CA TYR A 271 -13.11 -23.41 -3.10
C TYR A 271 -13.16 -23.43 -1.56
N ILE A 272 -12.27 -22.69 -0.88
CA ILE A 272 -12.29 -22.56 0.58
C ILE A 272 -13.66 -22.02 1.04
N ASN A 273 -14.19 -21.03 0.31
CA ASN A 273 -15.46 -20.37 0.63
C ASN A 273 -16.72 -21.07 0.14
N SER A 274 -16.61 -22.24 -0.49
CA SER A 274 -17.72 -22.89 -1.22
C SER A 274 -18.95 -23.24 -0.37
N ASP A 275 -18.77 -23.54 0.92
CA ASP A 275 -19.90 -23.83 1.83
C ASP A 275 -20.30 -22.60 2.65
N LYS A 276 -19.30 -21.78 3.02
CA LYS A 276 -19.45 -20.59 3.86
C LYS A 276 -18.27 -19.66 3.59
N LYS A 277 -18.51 -18.35 3.59
CA LYS A 277 -17.43 -17.35 3.52
C LYS A 277 -16.62 -17.36 4.81
N ILE A 278 -15.51 -18.11 4.82
CA ILE A 278 -14.60 -18.28 5.96
C ILE A 278 -13.23 -17.65 5.70
N CYS A 279 -12.81 -17.53 4.43
CA CYS A 279 -11.65 -16.77 4.00
C CYS A 279 -12.11 -15.38 3.51
N ALA A 280 -11.51 -14.32 4.05
CA ALA A 280 -11.81 -12.94 3.69
C ALA A 280 -11.24 -12.56 2.32
N GLY A 281 -10.08 -13.11 1.96
CA GLY A 281 -9.42 -12.86 0.69
C GLY A 281 -7.94 -13.20 0.70
N ILE A 282 -7.14 -12.36 0.04
CA ILE A 282 -5.74 -12.61 -0.30
C ILE A 282 -4.78 -11.68 0.48
N GLY A 283 -3.77 -12.27 1.09
CA GLY A 283 -2.51 -11.63 1.46
C GLY A 283 -1.53 -11.72 0.29
N MET A 284 -1.18 -10.58 -0.27
CA MET A 284 -0.24 -10.43 -1.37
C MET A 284 1.13 -10.12 -0.78
N GLN A 285 2.02 -11.13 -0.72
CA GLN A 285 3.35 -10.96 -0.12
C GLN A 285 4.08 -9.78 -0.77
N SER A 286 4.04 -9.67 -2.09
CA SER A 286 4.67 -8.55 -2.80
C SER A 286 6.18 -8.46 -2.54
N HIS A 287 6.88 -9.59 -2.57
CA HIS A 287 8.33 -9.62 -2.75
C HIS A 287 8.66 -9.31 -4.21
N LEU A 288 9.00 -8.05 -4.49
CA LEU A 288 9.18 -7.53 -5.84
C LEU A 288 10.65 -7.21 -6.12
N SER A 289 10.92 -6.83 -7.37
CA SER A 289 12.16 -6.20 -7.77
C SER A 289 11.88 -5.12 -8.82
N THR A 290 12.82 -4.19 -8.95
CA THR A 290 12.79 -3.16 -10.02
C THR A 290 12.72 -3.74 -11.43
N ASN A 291 13.16 -4.99 -11.63
CA ASN A 291 13.11 -5.69 -12.90
C ASN A 291 11.80 -6.45 -13.13
N PHE A 292 11.21 -7.02 -12.08
CA PHE A 292 10.00 -7.84 -12.18
C PHE A 292 9.25 -7.91 -10.85
N PRO A 293 7.91 -7.86 -10.86
CA PRO A 293 7.01 -7.68 -12.01
C PRO A 293 6.95 -6.21 -12.47
N SER A 294 6.33 -5.94 -13.62
CA SER A 294 5.95 -4.56 -13.95
C SER A 294 4.81 -4.09 -13.04
N VAL A 295 4.75 -2.78 -12.75
CA VAL A 295 3.67 -2.19 -11.94
C VAL A 295 2.29 -2.42 -12.58
N ALA A 296 2.20 -2.36 -13.91
CA ALA A 296 0.96 -2.65 -14.62
C ALA A 296 0.50 -4.11 -14.43
N TYR A 297 1.44 -5.06 -14.42
CA TYR A 297 1.11 -6.47 -14.22
C TYR A 297 0.61 -6.72 -12.78
N TYR A 298 1.30 -6.17 -11.79
CA TYR A 298 0.88 -6.21 -10.39
C TYR A 298 -0.50 -5.54 -10.18
N LYS A 299 -0.73 -4.39 -10.82
CA LYS A 299 -2.03 -3.67 -10.77
C LYS A 299 -3.18 -4.53 -11.33
N SER A 300 -2.95 -5.25 -12.42
CA SER A 300 -3.96 -6.14 -12.99
C SER A 300 -4.36 -7.26 -12.03
N ALA A 301 -3.40 -7.82 -11.28
CA ALA A 301 -3.68 -8.80 -10.25
C ALA A 301 -4.55 -8.23 -9.11
N LEU A 302 -4.19 -7.04 -8.60
CA LEU A 302 -5.01 -6.34 -7.59
C LEU A 302 -6.46 -6.12 -8.08
N GLN A 303 -6.63 -5.69 -9.33
CA GLN A 303 -7.95 -5.47 -9.92
C GLN A 303 -8.75 -6.77 -10.06
N ALA A 304 -8.09 -7.87 -10.43
CA ALA A 304 -8.73 -9.18 -10.53
C ALA A 304 -9.20 -9.69 -9.16
N PHE A 305 -8.37 -9.60 -8.12
CA PHE A 305 -8.76 -9.97 -6.76
C PHE A 305 -9.88 -9.07 -6.21
N ALA A 306 -9.83 -7.77 -6.50
CA ALA A 306 -10.90 -6.85 -6.13
C ALA A 306 -12.23 -7.20 -6.82
N LYS A 307 -12.18 -7.53 -8.12
CA LYS A 307 -13.35 -7.97 -8.90
C LYS A 307 -13.92 -9.30 -8.40
N ALA A 308 -13.07 -10.19 -7.88
CA ALA A 308 -13.50 -11.43 -7.22
C ALA A 308 -14.20 -11.18 -5.85
N GLY A 309 -14.25 -9.94 -5.37
CA GLY A 309 -14.91 -9.57 -4.12
C GLY A 309 -14.10 -9.90 -2.87
N PHE A 310 -12.79 -10.07 -3.03
CA PHE A 310 -11.88 -10.38 -1.92
C PHE A 310 -11.44 -9.12 -1.18
N GLU A 311 -11.23 -9.27 0.13
CA GLU A 311 -10.38 -8.35 0.87
C GLU A 311 -8.92 -8.60 0.47
N ILE A 312 -8.16 -7.52 0.30
CA ILE A 312 -6.75 -7.58 -0.11
C ILE A 312 -5.90 -6.97 0.99
N GLN A 313 -4.85 -7.66 1.39
CA GLN A 313 -3.80 -7.12 2.24
C GLN A 313 -2.47 -7.24 1.49
N ILE A 314 -1.70 -6.18 1.43
CA ILE A 314 -0.30 -6.25 0.98
C ILE A 314 0.52 -6.56 2.23
N THR A 315 1.17 -7.72 2.27
CA THR A 315 1.56 -8.36 3.54
C THR A 315 3.06 -8.34 3.80
N GLU A 316 3.90 -8.30 2.77
CA GLU A 316 5.35 -8.55 2.89
C GLU A 316 6.17 -7.66 1.94
N LEU A 317 5.71 -6.44 1.69
CA LEU A 317 6.23 -5.60 0.61
C LEU A 317 7.71 -5.28 0.80
N ASP A 318 8.50 -5.69 -0.18
CA ASP A 318 9.88 -5.27 -0.38
C ASP A 318 10.20 -5.24 -1.90
N VAL A 319 11.13 -4.37 -2.31
CA VAL A 319 11.47 -4.17 -3.74
C VAL A 319 12.98 -4.21 -3.91
N GLY A 320 13.53 -5.38 -4.25
CA GLY A 320 14.96 -5.54 -4.52
C GLY A 320 15.43 -4.67 -5.70
N CYS A 321 16.62 -4.08 -5.60
CA CYS A 321 17.11 -3.14 -6.60
C CYS A 321 18.61 -3.22 -6.89
N THR A 322 18.95 -2.97 -8.16
CA THR A 322 20.32 -2.74 -8.61
C THR A 322 20.71 -1.26 -8.46
N SER A 323 19.75 -0.34 -8.66
CA SER A 323 19.89 1.10 -8.44
C SER A 323 18.84 1.66 -7.48
N LEU A 324 19.25 2.60 -6.61
CA LEU A 324 18.35 3.31 -5.69
C LEU A 324 17.36 4.22 -6.43
N SER A 325 17.78 4.82 -7.55
CA SER A 325 16.90 5.69 -8.35
C SER A 325 15.78 4.90 -9.03
N GLU A 326 16.09 3.72 -9.55
CA GLU A 326 15.11 2.79 -10.12
C GLU A 326 14.14 2.28 -9.05
N GLN A 327 14.66 1.95 -7.87
CA GLN A 327 13.83 1.56 -6.73
C GLN A 327 12.84 2.66 -6.35
N SER A 328 13.34 3.89 -6.25
CA SER A 328 12.54 5.06 -5.92
C SER A 328 11.40 5.27 -6.92
N LYS A 329 11.70 5.20 -8.22
CA LYS A 329 10.69 5.29 -9.28
C LYS A 329 9.68 4.13 -9.21
N TYR A 330 10.16 2.91 -9.02
CA TYR A 330 9.30 1.72 -8.95
C TYR A 330 8.31 1.82 -7.77
N TYR A 331 8.78 2.21 -6.58
CA TYR A 331 7.90 2.44 -5.43
C TYR A 331 6.86 3.54 -5.69
N TYR A 332 7.26 4.67 -6.29
CA TYR A 332 6.30 5.72 -6.64
C TYR A 332 5.18 5.18 -7.55
N ASP A 333 5.55 4.49 -8.63
CA ASP A 333 4.60 3.95 -9.61
C ASP A 333 3.71 2.86 -8.96
N LEU A 334 4.31 1.95 -8.18
CA LEU A 334 3.62 0.88 -7.48
C LEU A 334 2.58 1.43 -6.48
N MET A 335 3.00 2.36 -5.61
CA MET A 335 2.10 2.95 -4.63
C MET A 335 0.99 3.76 -5.29
N SER A 336 1.28 4.48 -6.37
CA SER A 336 0.27 5.17 -7.18
C SER A 336 -0.75 4.18 -7.76
N ALA A 337 -0.28 3.02 -8.25
CA ALA A 337 -1.16 1.96 -8.73
C ALA A 337 -2.04 1.39 -7.61
N ILE A 338 -1.49 1.04 -6.46
CA ILE A 338 -2.23 0.51 -5.29
C ILE A 338 -3.30 1.52 -4.85
N LEU A 339 -2.93 2.79 -4.68
CA LEU A 339 -3.86 3.86 -4.31
C LEU A 339 -4.96 4.04 -5.36
N SER A 340 -4.63 3.94 -6.65
CA SER A 340 -5.64 4.02 -7.71
C SER A 340 -6.66 2.88 -7.67
N VAL A 341 -6.22 1.66 -7.33
CA VAL A 341 -7.10 0.50 -7.20
C VAL A 341 -7.96 0.62 -5.94
N LYS A 342 -7.39 1.04 -4.80
CA LYS A 342 -8.14 1.37 -3.58
C LYS A 342 -9.21 2.43 -3.85
N LYS A 343 -8.87 3.51 -4.56
CA LYS A 343 -9.80 4.59 -4.92
C LYS A 343 -10.95 4.11 -5.80
N SER A 344 -10.68 3.11 -6.65
CA SER A 344 -11.69 2.50 -7.52
C SER A 344 -12.67 1.58 -6.77
N GLY A 345 -12.56 1.49 -5.44
CA GLY A 345 -13.47 0.72 -4.58
C GLY A 345 -12.93 -0.64 -4.13
N ALA A 346 -11.69 -0.99 -4.46
CA ALA A 346 -11.10 -2.24 -3.98
C ALA A 346 -10.97 -2.26 -2.45
N ASN A 347 -11.30 -3.40 -1.84
CA ASN A 347 -11.20 -3.58 -0.39
C ASN A 347 -9.75 -3.90 0.04
N ILE A 348 -8.84 -2.94 -0.13
CA ILE A 348 -7.44 -3.08 0.34
C ILE A 348 -7.33 -2.56 1.78
N THR A 349 -6.98 -3.41 2.75
CA THR A 349 -7.10 -3.13 4.19
C THR A 349 -5.80 -3.19 4.98
N ALA A 350 -4.68 -3.52 4.32
CA ALA A 350 -3.37 -3.42 4.93
C ALA A 350 -2.27 -3.16 3.89
N LEU A 351 -1.25 -2.40 4.30
CA LEU A 351 0.02 -2.23 3.62
C LEU A 351 1.15 -2.52 4.61
N VAL A 352 1.84 -3.64 4.43
CA VAL A 352 2.88 -4.11 5.35
C VAL A 352 4.19 -4.30 4.60
N PHE A 353 5.28 -3.77 5.17
CA PHE A 353 6.62 -3.89 4.62
C PHE A 353 7.41 -4.99 5.36
N TRP A 354 8.16 -5.83 4.63
CA TRP A 354 8.94 -6.92 5.23
C TRP A 354 10.28 -6.45 5.81
N GLY A 355 10.19 -5.64 6.86
CA GLY A 355 11.30 -5.21 7.69
C GLY A 355 11.48 -3.69 7.78
N LEU A 356 12.18 -3.25 8.82
CA LEU A 356 12.36 -1.84 9.13
C LEU A 356 13.43 -1.17 8.26
N SER A 357 14.50 -1.88 7.90
CA SER A 357 15.64 -1.32 7.15
C SER A 357 16.52 -2.38 6.48
N ASP A 358 17.28 -1.95 5.46
CA ASP A 358 18.08 -2.83 4.60
C ASP A 358 19.14 -3.66 5.35
N ASP A 359 19.72 -3.12 6.43
CA ASP A 359 20.69 -3.81 7.29
C ASP A 359 20.09 -4.97 8.09
N HIS A 360 18.77 -5.00 8.24
CA HIS A 360 18.01 -6.07 8.90
C HIS A 360 17.17 -6.92 7.93
N SER A 361 17.15 -6.58 6.64
CA SER A 361 16.36 -7.33 5.64
C SER A 361 16.87 -8.76 5.44
N TRP A 362 15.95 -9.72 5.27
CA TRP A 362 16.26 -11.09 4.83
C TRP A 362 16.94 -11.13 3.45
N ARG A 363 16.68 -10.13 2.59
CA ARG A 363 17.23 -10.00 1.22
C ARG A 363 18.51 -9.18 1.14
N ARG A 364 19.16 -8.86 2.26
CA ARG A 364 20.37 -8.02 2.28
C ARG A 364 21.54 -8.60 1.44
N ASN A 365 21.52 -9.92 1.21
CA ASN A 365 22.55 -10.64 0.46
C ASN A 365 22.12 -11.09 -0.96
N ASP A 366 20.91 -10.76 -1.41
CA ASP A 366 20.34 -11.17 -2.71
C ASP A 366 20.95 -10.40 -3.90
N LYS A 367 22.26 -10.49 -4.13
CA LYS A 367 22.88 -9.78 -5.25
C LYS A 367 22.32 -10.23 -6.61
N PRO A 368 22.05 -9.32 -7.55
CA PRO A 368 22.27 -7.87 -7.49
C PRO A 368 21.07 -7.07 -6.91
N TYR A 369 19.97 -7.73 -6.55
CA TYR A 369 18.71 -7.13 -6.08
C TYR A 369 18.63 -7.02 -4.55
N THR A 370 19.57 -6.29 -3.96
CA THR A 370 19.61 -6.03 -2.51
C THR A 370 18.86 -4.75 -2.15
N ARG A 371 18.98 -4.31 -0.89
CA ARG A 371 18.50 -3.02 -0.39
C ARG A 371 17.00 -2.84 -0.63
N ALA A 372 16.18 -3.81 -0.26
CA ALA A 372 14.80 -3.91 -0.71
C ALA A 372 13.82 -2.95 0.02
N LEU A 373 14.22 -2.32 1.12
CA LEU A 373 13.34 -1.60 2.04
C LEU A 373 13.45 -0.08 1.90
N LEU A 374 12.60 0.64 2.63
CA LEU A 374 12.49 2.11 2.56
C LEU A 374 13.59 2.86 3.31
N TYR A 375 14.30 2.18 4.21
CA TYR A 375 15.34 2.75 5.05
C TYR A 375 16.63 1.95 4.89
N SER A 376 17.79 2.60 4.96
CA SER A 376 19.08 1.91 4.95
C SER A 376 19.45 1.36 6.34
N ASN A 377 19.02 2.06 7.38
CA ASN A 377 19.04 1.68 8.81
C ASN A 377 17.81 2.34 9.48
N TYR A 378 17.47 2.01 10.73
CA TYR A 378 16.24 2.51 11.39
C TYR A 378 16.03 4.04 11.38
N SER A 379 17.07 4.84 11.16
CA SER A 379 17.01 6.32 11.21
C SER A 379 17.18 7.01 9.85
N THR A 380 17.69 6.32 8.83
CA THR A 380 18.06 6.92 7.54
C THR A 380 17.09 6.50 6.43
N PRO A 381 16.12 7.35 6.05
CA PRO A 381 15.22 7.06 4.94
C PRO A 381 15.97 7.12 3.60
N LYS A 382 15.57 6.27 2.66
CA LYS A 382 16.06 6.26 1.28
C LYS A 382 15.16 7.10 0.39
N GLU A 383 15.59 7.36 -0.85
CA GLU A 383 14.77 8.03 -1.86
C GLU A 383 13.41 7.35 -2.07
N ALA A 384 13.38 6.01 -1.97
CA ALA A 384 12.16 5.22 -2.01
C ALA A 384 11.11 5.64 -0.97
N TYR A 385 11.52 5.95 0.27
CA TYR A 385 10.60 6.44 1.30
C TYR A 385 9.91 7.74 0.88
N ASN A 386 10.68 8.68 0.35
CA ASN A 386 10.14 9.96 -0.14
C ASN A 386 9.19 9.75 -1.33
N SER A 387 9.53 8.83 -2.23
CA SER A 387 8.68 8.45 -3.37
C SER A 387 7.36 7.79 -2.95
N VAL A 388 7.37 6.96 -1.90
CA VAL A 388 6.15 6.41 -1.30
C VAL A 388 5.27 7.53 -0.74
N LEU A 389 5.83 8.47 0.02
CA LEU A 389 5.05 9.61 0.52
C LEU A 389 4.54 10.52 -0.62
N LYS A 390 5.37 10.75 -1.64
CA LYS A 390 4.99 11.54 -2.82
C LYS A 390 3.83 10.92 -3.58
N ALA A 391 3.82 9.59 -3.76
CA ALA A 391 2.69 8.90 -4.38
C ALA A 391 1.37 9.10 -3.62
N TYR A 392 1.42 9.15 -2.28
CA TYR A 392 0.25 9.51 -1.49
C TYR A 392 -0.17 10.96 -1.71
N SER A 393 0.77 11.90 -1.64
CA SER A 393 0.50 13.34 -1.82
C SER A 393 -0.09 13.66 -3.19
N ASP A 394 0.39 13.00 -4.23
CA ASP A 394 -0.10 13.16 -5.61
C ASP A 394 -1.40 12.40 -5.87
N SER A 395 -1.79 11.51 -4.96
CA SER A 395 -3.06 10.81 -5.02
C SER A 395 -4.21 11.66 -4.49
N ALA A 396 -5.43 11.28 -4.85
CA ALA A 396 -6.63 11.93 -4.31
C ALA A 396 -6.83 11.75 -2.79
N TYR A 397 -6.02 10.91 -2.13
CA TYR A 397 -6.00 10.80 -0.67
C TYR A 397 -5.11 11.87 -0.01
N GLY A 398 -4.06 12.33 -0.69
CA GLY A 398 -3.18 13.41 -0.25
C GLY A 398 -3.80 14.80 -0.40
N THR A 399 -4.68 14.96 -1.39
CA THR A 399 -5.53 16.14 -1.56
C THR A 399 -6.79 15.96 -0.73
N GLY A 400 -6.77 16.40 0.54
CA GLY A 400 -7.88 16.19 1.48
C GLY A 400 -9.26 16.47 0.88
N SER A 401 -10.24 15.61 1.20
CA SER A 401 -11.65 15.91 1.00
C SER A 401 -12.01 17.15 1.84
N SER A 402 -11.89 18.32 1.24
CA SER A 402 -12.44 19.57 1.75
C SER A 402 -13.06 20.31 0.57
N THR A 403 -14.38 20.25 0.49
CA THR A 403 -15.19 21.24 -0.22
C THR A 403 -15.04 22.58 0.48
N THR A 404 -13.97 23.31 0.18
CA THR A 404 -13.86 24.74 0.47
C THR A 404 -12.92 25.36 -0.56
N LYS A 405 -13.46 26.27 -1.37
CA LYS A 405 -12.68 27.32 -2.03
C LYS A 405 -11.75 27.95 -0.99
N ASP A 406 -10.44 27.92 -1.20
CA ASP A 406 -9.64 29.15 -1.23
C ASP A 406 -8.24 28.90 -1.79
N ASP A 407 -7.72 29.98 -2.36
CA ASP A 407 -6.47 30.21 -3.08
C ASP A 407 -5.18 29.78 -2.34
N THR A 408 -4.19 29.29 -3.11
CA THR A 408 -2.80 29.80 -3.19
C THR A 408 -1.81 28.76 -3.79
N ASN A 409 -1.12 29.20 -4.86
CA ASN A 409 0.21 28.82 -5.41
C ASN A 409 1.14 28.01 -4.47
N THR A 410 2.04 27.09 -4.85
CA THR A 410 2.79 26.70 -6.08
C THR A 410 3.67 25.50 -5.65
N SER A 411 3.96 24.44 -6.41
CA SER A 411 5.00 24.36 -7.46
C SER A 411 5.11 22.87 -7.87
N GLY A 412 4.70 22.52 -9.09
CA GLY A 412 4.83 21.16 -9.63
C GLY A 412 6.08 21.04 -10.50
N ASN A 413 6.83 19.94 -10.36
CA ASN A 413 8.06 19.70 -11.11
C ASN A 413 7.84 19.80 -12.62
N THR A 414 8.65 20.67 -13.26
CA THR A 414 8.69 20.86 -14.70
C THR A 414 9.23 19.62 -15.42
N GLN A 415 8.57 19.23 -16.51
CA GLN A 415 8.90 18.08 -17.34
C GLN A 415 9.60 18.54 -18.63
N THR A 416 10.48 17.69 -19.15
CA THR A 416 11.19 17.91 -20.41
C THR A 416 10.61 16.98 -21.49
N LEU A 417 10.13 17.55 -22.59
CA LEU A 417 9.81 16.82 -23.82
C LEU A 417 10.95 17.01 -24.83
N ASN A 418 11.13 16.06 -25.76
CA ASN A 418 12.13 16.21 -26.82
C ASN A 418 11.78 17.38 -27.73
N ASP A 419 12.80 18.10 -28.19
CA ASP A 419 12.64 19.08 -29.27
C ASP A 419 12.01 18.41 -30.50
N GLY A 420 11.09 19.10 -31.17
CA GLY A 420 10.42 18.55 -32.33
C GLY A 420 9.05 19.17 -32.61
N TRP A 421 8.43 18.73 -33.70
CA TRP A 421 7.08 19.14 -34.07
C TRP A 421 6.01 18.35 -33.33
N TYR A 422 5.00 19.04 -32.83
CA TYR A 422 3.86 18.47 -32.12
C TYR A 422 2.53 19.06 -32.60
N TYR A 423 1.48 18.25 -32.50
CA TYR A 423 0.12 18.71 -32.34
C TYR A 423 -0.21 18.71 -30.83
N ILE A 424 -0.79 19.80 -30.33
CA ILE A 424 -1.03 19.98 -28.89
C ILE A 424 -2.53 19.90 -28.65
N LYS A 425 -3.00 18.81 -28.03
CA LYS A 425 -4.43 18.50 -27.86
C LYS A 425 -4.91 18.81 -26.45
N ASN A 426 -5.96 19.61 -26.33
CA ASN A 426 -6.59 19.91 -25.05
C ASN A 426 -7.34 18.67 -24.51
N VAL A 427 -7.20 18.38 -23.21
CA VAL A 427 -7.84 17.23 -22.56
C VAL A 427 -9.35 17.41 -22.42
N ASN A 428 -9.85 18.61 -22.13
CA ASN A 428 -11.28 18.88 -22.01
C ASN A 428 -12.00 18.75 -23.36
N SER A 429 -11.61 19.57 -24.33
CA SER A 429 -12.34 19.70 -25.60
C SER A 429 -12.00 18.62 -26.62
N GLN A 430 -10.90 17.88 -26.40
CA GLN A 430 -10.32 16.95 -27.38
C GLN A 430 -9.96 17.63 -28.72
N LYS A 431 -9.79 18.96 -28.73
CA LYS A 431 -9.40 19.79 -29.87
C LYS A 431 -7.95 20.25 -29.74
N TYR A 432 -7.39 20.76 -30.83
CA TYR A 432 -5.99 21.15 -30.93
C TYR A 432 -5.80 22.64 -30.76
N LEU A 433 -4.67 23.02 -30.16
CA LEU A 433 -4.17 24.38 -30.12
C LEU A 433 -3.93 24.88 -31.55
N GLN A 434 -4.69 25.87 -31.99
CA GLN A 434 -4.76 26.31 -33.38
C GLN A 434 -4.57 27.82 -33.50
N VAL A 435 -3.78 28.27 -34.48
CA VAL A 435 -3.78 29.68 -34.90
C VAL A 435 -5.05 29.97 -35.69
N ALA A 436 -5.81 30.97 -35.26
CA ALA A 436 -7.11 31.31 -35.83
C ALA A 436 -7.04 31.54 -37.34
N ASN A 437 -7.98 30.96 -38.07
CA ASN A 437 -8.07 30.98 -39.54
C ASN A 437 -6.83 30.42 -40.27
N ASN A 438 -5.90 29.74 -39.58
CA ASN A 438 -4.67 29.23 -40.17
C ASN A 438 -3.80 30.32 -40.83
N VAL A 439 -3.77 31.53 -40.28
CA VAL A 439 -3.04 32.69 -40.82
C VAL A 439 -1.80 33.04 -39.98
N GLY A 440 -0.61 32.99 -40.59
CA GLY A 440 0.64 33.41 -39.95
C GLY A 440 0.79 34.93 -39.95
N LYS A 441 0.32 35.61 -38.91
CA LYS A 441 0.48 37.05 -38.73
C LYS A 441 0.74 37.37 -37.26
N ALA A 442 1.58 38.37 -36.99
CA ALA A 442 1.78 38.85 -35.63
C ALA A 442 0.45 39.31 -35.00
N ALA A 443 0.27 38.94 -33.74
CA ALA A 443 -0.94 39.13 -32.95
C ALA A 443 -2.17 38.32 -33.39
N GLN A 444 -2.03 37.35 -34.30
CA GLN A 444 -3.13 36.44 -34.64
C GLN A 444 -3.52 35.58 -33.43
N ASN A 445 -4.82 35.43 -33.20
CA ASN A 445 -5.37 34.70 -32.06
C ASN A 445 -4.99 33.20 -32.07
N VAL A 446 -4.94 32.60 -30.89
CA VAL A 446 -4.85 31.14 -30.72
C VAL A 446 -6.16 30.64 -30.09
N GLU A 447 -6.72 29.60 -30.68
CA GLU A 447 -8.04 29.06 -30.40
C GLU A 447 -8.01 27.51 -30.40
N LEU A 448 -9.13 26.89 -30.04
CA LEU A 448 -9.34 25.47 -30.22
C LEU A 448 -9.84 25.16 -31.63
N GLY A 449 -9.27 24.13 -32.27
CA GLY A 449 -9.72 23.65 -33.57
C GLY A 449 -9.75 22.13 -33.68
N THR A 450 -10.74 21.60 -34.41
CA THR A 450 -10.81 20.18 -34.78
C THR A 450 -9.55 19.76 -35.52
N GLY A 451 -8.96 18.64 -35.11
CA GLY A 451 -7.71 18.13 -35.68
C GLY A 451 -7.83 17.87 -37.18
N SER A 452 -7.11 18.66 -37.96
CA SER A 452 -7.08 18.57 -39.44
C SER A 452 -5.65 18.48 -39.98
N GLY A 453 -4.64 18.66 -39.13
CA GLY A 453 -3.22 18.57 -39.51
C GLY A 453 -2.71 19.79 -40.28
N VAL A 454 -3.48 20.89 -40.32
CA VAL A 454 -3.05 22.14 -40.98
C VAL A 454 -1.85 22.76 -40.25
N ALA A 455 -1.07 23.58 -40.97
CA ALA A 455 0.12 24.23 -40.41
C ALA A 455 -0.15 25.02 -39.12
N GLY A 456 -1.32 25.66 -39.01
CA GLY A 456 -1.76 26.40 -37.83
C GLY A 456 -1.99 25.56 -36.57
N GLN A 457 -1.99 24.23 -36.68
CA GLN A 457 -2.06 23.30 -35.54
C GLN A 457 -0.69 22.71 -35.16
N LYS A 458 0.36 22.96 -35.96
CA LYS A 458 1.68 22.35 -35.81
C LYS A 458 2.64 23.29 -35.08
N TRP A 459 3.18 22.84 -33.95
CA TRP A 459 4.01 23.62 -33.04
C TRP A 459 5.37 22.96 -32.85
N TYR A 460 6.47 23.68 -33.07
CA TYR A 460 7.81 23.18 -32.78
C TYR A 460 8.18 23.54 -31.34
N LEU A 461 8.40 22.52 -30.53
CA LEU A 461 8.91 22.65 -29.17
C LEU A 461 10.43 22.78 -29.21
N THR A 462 10.96 23.76 -28.50
CA THR A 462 12.41 23.91 -28.26
C THR A 462 12.67 24.12 -26.79
N ASN A 463 13.50 23.28 -26.19
CA ASN A 463 13.99 23.46 -24.83
C ASN A 463 15.00 24.61 -24.78
N VAL A 464 14.76 25.62 -23.94
CA VAL A 464 15.60 26.83 -23.84
C VAL A 464 16.36 26.93 -22.52
N GLY A 465 16.44 25.81 -21.78
CA GLY A 465 17.13 25.72 -20.49
C GLY A 465 16.26 26.12 -19.30
N ASN A 466 16.74 25.83 -18.08
CA ASN A 466 16.07 26.13 -16.81
C ASN A 466 14.62 25.60 -16.70
N GLY A 467 14.31 24.49 -17.39
CA GLY A 467 12.97 23.90 -17.43
C GLY A 467 11.98 24.60 -18.37
N TYR A 468 12.40 25.61 -19.13
CA TYR A 468 11.50 26.31 -20.04
C TYR A 468 11.60 25.80 -21.47
N VAL A 469 10.48 25.91 -22.18
CA VAL A 469 10.32 25.62 -23.60
C VAL A 469 9.75 26.84 -24.33
N THR A 470 9.96 26.87 -25.64
CA THR A 470 9.26 27.78 -26.57
C THR A 470 8.45 26.95 -27.56
N LEU A 471 7.37 27.52 -28.10
CA LEU A 471 6.48 26.86 -29.07
C LEU A 471 6.39 27.72 -30.33
N LYS A 472 7.11 27.34 -31.38
CA LYS A 472 7.11 28.02 -32.69
C LYS A 472 5.99 27.51 -33.58
N SER A 473 5.20 28.38 -34.18
CA SER A 473 4.17 28.01 -35.15
C SER A 473 4.78 27.57 -36.48
N ALA A 474 4.20 26.58 -37.15
CA ALA A 474 4.58 26.22 -38.52
C ALA A 474 4.16 27.26 -39.57
N LEU A 475 3.38 28.28 -39.20
CA LEU A 475 2.92 29.36 -40.09
C LEU A 475 3.94 30.50 -40.29
N GLY A 476 5.19 30.33 -39.84
CA GLY A 476 6.27 31.29 -40.09
C GLY A 476 7.21 31.44 -38.91
N ASN A 477 7.82 32.62 -38.78
CA ASN A 477 8.71 32.93 -37.66
C ASN A 477 7.94 33.57 -36.49
N TYR A 478 6.90 32.88 -36.03
CA TYR A 478 6.04 33.32 -34.94
C TYR A 478 6.07 32.35 -33.77
N MET A 479 6.12 32.86 -32.55
CA MET A 479 6.08 32.10 -31.30
C MET A 479 4.69 32.21 -30.66
N LEU A 480 4.30 31.18 -29.91
CA LEU A 480 3.23 31.29 -28.93
C LEU A 480 3.58 32.39 -27.90
N ASP A 481 2.65 33.29 -27.66
CA ASP A 481 2.88 34.56 -26.96
C ASP A 481 1.72 34.85 -26.01
N VAL A 482 2.06 35.16 -24.75
CA VAL A 482 1.12 35.78 -23.80
C VAL A 482 1.01 37.24 -24.16
N TYR A 483 -0.20 37.73 -24.45
CA TYR A 483 -0.45 39.13 -24.82
C TYR A 483 0.20 40.09 -23.80
N ASN A 484 1.11 40.93 -24.31
CA ASN A 484 1.92 41.90 -23.55
C ASN A 484 2.75 41.31 -22.39
N GLY A 485 2.93 39.98 -22.32
CA GLY A 485 3.61 39.33 -21.20
C GLY A 485 2.94 39.59 -19.86
N GLU A 486 1.63 39.82 -19.85
CA GLU A 486 0.89 40.14 -18.63
C GLU A 486 0.90 38.96 -17.63
N ASN A 487 0.69 39.27 -16.36
CA ASN A 487 0.44 38.31 -15.29
C ASN A 487 -0.98 38.49 -14.74
N LYS A 488 -2.00 38.28 -15.58
CA LYS A 488 -3.42 38.35 -15.17
C LYS A 488 -4.23 37.26 -15.86
N ASP A 489 -5.31 36.86 -15.19
CA ASP A 489 -6.28 35.91 -15.76
C ASP A 489 -6.99 36.53 -16.95
N GLY A 490 -7.20 35.73 -17.99
CA GLY A 490 -7.84 36.16 -19.22
C GLY A 490 -6.91 36.90 -20.19
N SER A 491 -5.61 37.08 -19.91
CA SER A 491 -4.71 37.58 -20.96
C SER A 491 -4.69 36.61 -22.12
N ASN A 492 -4.81 37.17 -23.31
CA ASN A 492 -4.97 36.37 -24.52
C ASN A 492 -3.70 35.59 -24.88
N ILE A 493 -3.85 34.38 -25.41
CA ILE A 493 -2.77 33.65 -26.07
C ILE A 493 -2.87 33.91 -27.57
N ARG A 494 -1.74 34.28 -28.18
CA ARG A 494 -1.64 34.63 -29.59
C ARG A 494 -0.34 34.10 -30.17
N ILE A 495 -0.14 34.29 -31.47
CA ILE A 495 1.19 34.22 -32.05
C ILE A 495 1.78 35.62 -32.25
N TYR A 496 3.08 35.77 -32.05
CA TYR A 496 3.78 37.03 -32.29
C TYR A 496 5.19 36.80 -32.84
N ASN A 497 5.83 37.84 -33.38
CA ASN A 497 7.23 37.77 -33.83
C ASN A 497 8.11 37.21 -32.70
N ALA A 498 9.21 36.51 -33.00
CA ALA A 498 10.13 36.05 -31.97
C ALA A 498 10.96 37.21 -31.38
N TYR A 499 11.02 37.34 -30.05
CA TYR A 499 11.86 38.35 -29.38
C TYR A 499 12.40 37.89 -28.01
N SER A 500 12.45 36.57 -27.77
CA SER A 500 13.19 35.90 -26.67
C SER A 500 12.88 36.36 -25.23
N ASN A 501 11.73 37.01 -25.01
CA ASN A 501 11.29 37.46 -23.69
C ASN A 501 10.50 36.37 -22.93
N ASP A 502 10.05 36.71 -21.73
CA ASP A 502 9.32 35.78 -20.86
C ASP A 502 7.88 35.52 -21.31
N ALA A 503 7.32 36.38 -22.16
CA ALA A 503 5.98 36.18 -22.75
C ALA A 503 5.92 34.98 -23.70
N GLN A 504 7.07 34.49 -24.19
CA GLN A 504 7.20 33.41 -25.17
C GLN A 504 7.79 32.12 -24.58
N LYS A 505 7.99 32.08 -23.27
CA LYS A 505 8.58 30.94 -22.55
C LYS A 505 7.54 30.28 -21.65
N PHE A 506 7.53 28.96 -21.67
CA PHE A 506 6.55 28.14 -20.96
C PHE A 506 7.23 26.99 -20.22
N ALA A 507 6.61 26.49 -19.15
CA ALA A 507 7.06 25.30 -18.44
C ALA A 507 5.98 24.23 -18.49
N LEU A 508 6.35 23.00 -18.80
CA LEU A 508 5.44 21.87 -18.87
C LEU A 508 5.31 21.24 -17.49
N LYS A 509 4.20 21.46 -16.79
CA LYS A 509 3.92 20.82 -15.51
C LYS A 509 3.26 19.47 -15.74
N SER A 510 3.80 18.43 -15.10
CA SER A 510 3.12 17.12 -15.06
C SER A 510 1.71 17.27 -14.48
N SER A 511 0.79 16.44 -14.97
CA SER A 511 -0.57 16.35 -14.47
C SER A 511 -0.90 14.92 -14.05
N SER A 512 -1.99 14.75 -13.32
CA SER A 512 -2.55 13.44 -12.96
C SER A 512 -3.18 12.70 -14.15
N THR A 513 -3.36 13.39 -15.30
CA THR A 513 -3.81 12.77 -16.56
C THR A 513 -2.58 12.29 -17.32
N ASN A 514 -2.48 10.96 -17.52
CA ASN A 514 -1.30 10.34 -18.15
C ASN A 514 -1.00 10.95 -19.53
N GLY A 515 0.24 11.40 -19.73
CA GLY A 515 0.68 12.03 -20.98
C GLY A 515 0.18 13.45 -21.22
N ALA A 516 -0.53 14.06 -20.27
CA ALA A 516 -0.99 15.45 -20.36
C ALA A 516 -0.19 16.37 -19.43
N TYR A 517 0.00 17.60 -19.89
CA TYR A 517 0.82 18.62 -19.25
C TYR A 517 0.05 19.92 -19.10
N GLY A 518 0.22 20.61 -17.97
CA GLY A 518 -0.11 22.03 -17.87
C GLY A 518 0.97 22.85 -18.56
N ILE A 519 0.60 23.73 -19.49
CA ILE A 519 1.57 24.62 -20.16
C ILE A 519 1.58 25.95 -19.41
N THR A 520 2.42 26.04 -18.37
CA THR A 520 2.51 27.22 -17.49
C THR A 520 3.34 28.35 -18.10
N THR A 521 2.96 29.60 -17.85
CA THR A 521 3.59 30.78 -18.47
C THR A 521 4.75 31.31 -17.62
N MET A 522 5.89 31.63 -18.25
CA MET A 522 7.03 32.22 -17.52
C MET A 522 6.72 33.65 -17.05
N SER A 523 5.96 34.43 -17.83
CA SER A 523 5.53 35.78 -17.45
C SER A 523 4.71 35.84 -16.15
N SER A 524 4.10 34.72 -15.75
CA SER A 524 3.38 34.60 -14.48
C SER A 524 4.19 33.90 -13.37
N ASN A 525 5.48 33.61 -13.60
CA ASN A 525 6.28 32.73 -12.74
C ASN A 525 5.62 31.36 -12.52
N GLN A 526 5.07 30.79 -13.60
CA GLN A 526 4.39 29.50 -13.63
C GLN A 526 3.13 29.39 -12.74
N THR A 527 2.55 30.52 -12.35
CA THR A 527 1.31 30.58 -11.55
C THR A 527 0.05 30.52 -12.43
N LYS A 528 0.22 30.76 -13.74
CA LYS A 528 -0.84 30.68 -14.77
C LYS A 528 -0.44 29.70 -15.87
N ALA A 529 -1.43 29.16 -16.58
CA ALA A 529 -1.25 28.25 -17.70
C ALA A 529 -2.17 28.57 -18.86
N LEU A 530 -1.86 28.01 -20.04
CA LEU A 530 -2.79 27.95 -21.17
C LEU A 530 -4.10 27.28 -20.72
N ASP A 531 -5.20 27.96 -21.02
CA ASP A 531 -6.55 27.64 -20.56
C ASP A 531 -7.52 27.73 -21.75
N ASP A 532 -8.22 26.63 -22.01
CA ASP A 532 -9.45 26.64 -22.80
C ASP A 532 -10.52 27.43 -22.02
N TYR A 533 -10.73 28.67 -22.47
CA TYR A 533 -11.49 29.68 -21.73
C TYR A 533 -12.93 29.20 -21.49
N ASN A 534 -13.35 29.11 -20.23
CA ASN A 534 -14.67 28.62 -19.84
C ASN A 534 -14.97 27.18 -20.31
N PHE A 535 -13.96 26.30 -20.39
CA PHE A 535 -14.14 24.86 -20.65
C PHE A 535 -14.91 24.57 -21.95
N GLN A 536 -14.68 25.35 -23.01
CA GLN A 536 -15.47 25.27 -24.24
C GLN A 536 -15.04 24.08 -25.10
N THR A 537 -15.99 23.50 -25.83
CA THR A 537 -15.74 22.30 -26.64
C THR A 537 -16.01 22.49 -28.13
N PHE A 538 -16.13 23.74 -28.60
CA PHE A 538 -16.43 24.09 -29.99
C PHE A 538 -15.22 24.70 -30.71
N ASP A 539 -15.23 24.69 -32.05
CA ASP A 539 -14.15 25.28 -32.86
C ASP A 539 -14.18 26.81 -32.82
N GLY A 540 -13.02 27.44 -32.65
CA GLY A 540 -12.90 28.88 -32.45
C GLY A 540 -13.02 29.33 -31.00
N ALA A 541 -13.18 28.41 -30.05
CA ALA A 541 -13.11 28.72 -28.63
C ALA A 541 -11.73 29.31 -28.26
N ASN A 542 -11.72 30.42 -27.52
CA ASN A 542 -10.50 31.16 -27.25
C ASN A 542 -9.57 30.42 -26.28
N VAL A 543 -8.26 30.53 -26.50
CA VAL A 543 -7.25 30.10 -25.52
C VAL A 543 -6.66 31.34 -24.85
N CYS A 544 -6.75 31.40 -23.53
CA CYS A 544 -6.14 32.47 -22.72
C CYS A 544 -5.14 31.88 -21.72
N GLN A 545 -4.47 32.73 -20.94
CA GLN A 545 -3.86 32.27 -19.70
C GLN A 545 -4.83 32.43 -18.53
N TRP A 546 -4.80 31.50 -17.60
CA TRP A 546 -5.54 31.58 -16.35
C TRP A 546 -4.75 30.96 -15.19
N THR A 547 -5.07 31.32 -13.96
CA THR A 547 -4.52 30.74 -12.74
C THR A 547 -4.52 29.22 -12.83
N TYR A 548 -3.33 28.61 -12.69
CA TYR A 548 -3.14 27.19 -12.94
C TYR A 548 -3.76 26.36 -11.82
N GLY A 549 -4.88 25.70 -12.12
CA GLY A 549 -5.57 24.75 -11.26
C GLY A 549 -5.41 23.28 -11.69
N GLY A 550 -4.77 23.02 -12.84
CA GLY A 550 -4.58 21.65 -13.37
C GLY A 550 -5.90 20.98 -13.80
N THR A 551 -6.93 21.77 -14.09
CA THR A 551 -8.24 21.30 -14.58
C THR A 551 -8.14 20.83 -16.04
N SER A 552 -9.09 20.01 -16.51
CA SER A 552 -9.04 19.41 -17.85
C SER A 552 -8.88 20.43 -18.99
N ASN A 553 -9.44 21.64 -18.84
CA ASN A 553 -9.32 22.73 -19.83
C ASN A 553 -7.91 23.36 -19.86
N GLN A 554 -7.08 23.11 -18.85
CA GLN A 554 -5.69 23.57 -18.75
C GLN A 554 -4.65 22.47 -19.04
N LEU A 555 -5.10 21.25 -19.34
CA LEU A 555 -4.23 20.11 -19.61
C LEU A 555 -4.15 19.81 -21.10
N TRP A 556 -2.93 19.54 -21.56
CA TRP A 556 -2.60 19.41 -22.97
C TRP A 556 -1.72 18.20 -23.24
N ILE A 557 -2.07 17.40 -24.24
CA ILE A 557 -1.31 16.23 -24.69
C ILE A 557 -0.47 16.64 -25.91
N PHE A 558 0.82 16.33 -25.87
CA PHE A 558 1.75 16.57 -26.97
C PHE A 558 1.83 15.32 -27.85
N GLU A 559 1.29 15.39 -29.05
CA GLU A 559 1.31 14.33 -30.05
C GLU A 559 2.38 14.64 -31.10
N ALA A 560 3.40 13.79 -31.23
CA ALA A 560 4.49 14.03 -32.19
C ALA A 560 3.95 14.14 -33.63
N ALA A 561 4.19 15.27 -34.27
CA ALA A 561 3.78 15.55 -35.64
C ALA A 561 4.90 15.09 -36.58
N LYS A 562 4.68 13.94 -37.23
CA LYS A 562 5.56 13.45 -38.29
C LYS A 562 5.65 14.41 -39.48
#